data_AF-A0A6N3T243-F1
#
_entry.id   AF-A0A6N3T243-F1
#
_cell.length_a   1.000
_cell.length_b   1.000
_cell.length_c   1.000
_cell.angle_alpha   90.00
_cell.angle_beta   90.00
_cell.angle_gamma   90.00
#
_symmetry.space_group_name_H-M   'P 1'
#
loop_
_entity.id
_entity.type
_entity.pdbx_description
1 polymer ?
#
loop_
_entity_poly.entity_id
_entity_poly.type
_entity_poly.pdbx_seq_one_letter_code
_entity_poly.pdbx_strand_id
1 'polypeptide(L)'
;MHYIAAMRQHVTIYRRHYDHNTGKFTDAIAIPPKPLMVMEGLHTFFLKPAREMLDLKIFMRPDDNLLLHWKIQRDIVKRGYSKEQVIASVAARQADAENYVKVQANTADIVFSFLPLVPFGDNLGELNYTPEVSLRVMLANRFYLDPMLDDISELYPDTVKHYYSGDNWQVIEFDHPITLDEIEQIGEKHVSGLQDFGLYAPAWCGGWEGLLQLIVAYTIFHDSTRFPEF
;
A
#
# COMPACT_ATOMS: atom_id res chain seq x y z
N MET A 1 8.93 -7.46 -17.52
CA MET A 1 8.41 -8.68 -18.18
C MET A 1 9.30 -9.88 -17.93
N HIS A 2 10.51 -9.93 -18.51
CA HIS A 2 11.42 -11.07 -18.38
C HIS A 2 11.70 -11.49 -16.92
N TYR A 3 11.96 -10.54 -16.02
CA TYR A 3 12.23 -10.86 -14.61
C TYR A 3 11.04 -11.48 -13.87
N ILE A 4 9.82 -10.96 -14.06
CA ILE A 4 8.64 -11.52 -13.38
C ILE A 4 8.40 -12.95 -13.88
N ALA A 5 8.49 -13.17 -15.19
CA ALA A 5 8.33 -14.50 -15.78
C ALA A 5 9.39 -15.48 -15.27
N ALA A 6 10.66 -15.06 -15.21
CA ALA A 6 11.75 -15.88 -14.68
C ALA A 6 11.51 -16.25 -13.20
N MET A 7 11.11 -15.29 -12.37
CA MET A 7 10.81 -15.55 -10.96
C MET A 7 9.64 -16.52 -10.77
N ARG A 8 8.58 -16.42 -11.58
CA ARG A 8 7.47 -17.38 -11.57
C ARG A 8 7.87 -18.79 -12.00
N GLN A 9 8.97 -18.91 -12.76
CA GLN A 9 9.56 -20.19 -13.16
C GLN A 9 10.66 -20.65 -12.20
N HIS A 10 10.77 -20.04 -11.02
CA HIS A 10 11.82 -20.31 -10.02
C HIS A 10 13.25 -20.12 -10.55
N VAL A 11 13.44 -19.19 -11.48
CA VAL A 11 14.75 -18.84 -12.03
C VAL A 11 15.28 -17.58 -11.35
N THR A 12 16.51 -17.65 -10.85
CA THR A 12 17.24 -16.50 -10.28
C THR A 12 17.46 -15.44 -11.36
N ILE A 13 17.15 -14.18 -11.05
CA ILE A 13 17.42 -13.04 -11.94
C ILE A 13 18.65 -12.26 -11.48
N TYR A 14 19.23 -11.48 -12.38
CA TYR A 14 20.31 -10.56 -12.07
C TYR A 14 19.86 -9.14 -12.42
N ARG A 15 19.72 -8.28 -11.41
CA ARG A 15 19.20 -6.92 -11.59
C ARG A 15 20.19 -5.88 -11.10
N ARG A 16 20.33 -4.79 -11.86
CA ARG A 16 21.03 -3.58 -11.43
C ARG A 16 20.07 -2.66 -10.69
N HIS A 17 20.51 -2.11 -9.57
CA HIS A 17 19.78 -1.10 -8.82
C HIS A 17 20.19 0.30 -9.28
N TYR A 18 19.26 1.25 -9.26
CA TYR A 18 19.59 2.65 -9.50
C TYR A 18 19.95 3.30 -8.16
N ASP A 19 21.17 3.81 -8.04
CA ASP A 19 21.62 4.50 -6.86
C ASP A 19 21.23 5.98 -6.94
N HIS A 20 20.33 6.39 -6.05
CA HIS A 20 19.82 7.76 -5.99
C HIS A 20 20.84 8.79 -5.47
N ASN A 21 21.95 8.36 -4.86
CA ASN A 21 23.02 9.26 -4.42
C ASN A 21 24.01 9.57 -5.54
N THR A 22 24.34 8.57 -6.36
CA THR A 22 25.34 8.71 -7.45
C THR A 22 24.72 8.93 -8.83
N GLY A 23 23.42 8.65 -8.99
CA GLY A 23 22.72 8.75 -10.27
C GLY A 23 23.10 7.66 -11.28
N LYS A 24 23.70 6.56 -10.81
CA LYS A 24 24.23 5.47 -11.66
C LYS A 24 23.60 4.13 -11.31
N PHE A 25 23.68 3.20 -12.24
CA PHE A 25 23.33 1.80 -11.97
C PHE A 25 24.47 1.09 -11.25
N THR A 26 24.12 0.28 -10.25
CA THR A 26 25.02 -0.67 -9.58
C THR A 26 25.41 -1.80 -10.52
N ASP A 27 26.35 -2.63 -10.08
CA ASP A 27 26.52 -3.97 -10.66
C ASP A 27 25.25 -4.82 -10.48
N ALA A 28 25.14 -5.85 -11.31
CA ALA A 28 23.98 -6.73 -11.28
C ALA A 28 24.06 -7.65 -10.04
N ILE A 29 23.00 -7.64 -9.25
CA ILE A 29 22.87 -8.43 -8.03
C ILE A 29 21.96 -9.61 -8.31
N ALA A 30 22.35 -10.79 -7.84
CA ALA A 30 21.52 -11.99 -7.91
C ALA A 30 20.32 -11.86 -6.96
N ILE A 31 19.12 -12.08 -7.50
CA ILE A 31 17.89 -12.10 -6.72
C ILE A 31 17.28 -13.49 -6.94
N PRO A 32 17.37 -14.40 -5.95
CA PRO A 32 16.72 -15.70 -6.04
C PRO A 32 15.20 -15.55 -5.84
N PRO A 33 14.38 -16.41 -6.45
CA PRO A 33 12.94 -16.45 -6.19
C PRO A 33 12.67 -16.80 -4.73
N LYS A 34 11.65 -16.16 -4.14
CA LYS A 34 11.17 -16.46 -2.77
C LYS A 34 9.67 -16.79 -2.81
N PRO A 35 9.15 -17.49 -1.79
CA PRO A 35 7.71 -17.76 -1.64
C PRO A 35 6.83 -16.50 -1.72
N LEU A 36 7.31 -15.39 -1.17
CA LEU A 36 6.70 -14.07 -1.30
C LEU A 36 7.72 -13.09 -1.89
N MET A 37 7.31 -12.40 -2.96
CA MET A 37 8.12 -11.39 -3.64
C MET A 37 7.30 -10.13 -3.82
N VAL A 38 7.82 -9.01 -3.35
CA VAL A 38 7.17 -7.70 -3.50
C VAL A 38 7.84 -6.92 -4.61
N MET A 39 7.03 -6.39 -5.53
CA MET A 39 7.48 -5.46 -6.55
C MET A 39 6.86 -4.10 -6.29
N GLU A 40 7.71 -3.11 -6.01
CA GLU A 40 7.29 -1.72 -5.79
C GLU A 40 7.79 -0.79 -6.90
N GLY A 41 7.05 0.29 -7.12
CA GLY A 41 7.42 1.35 -8.05
C GLY A 41 6.22 2.01 -8.71
N LEU A 42 6.51 3.01 -9.55
CA LEU A 42 5.50 3.82 -10.23
C LEU A 42 4.70 3.08 -11.31
N HIS A 43 5.21 1.95 -11.83
CA HIS A 43 4.66 1.27 -13.03
C HIS A 43 4.50 -0.24 -12.85
N THR A 44 4.39 -0.72 -11.61
CA THR A 44 4.41 -2.16 -11.29
C THR A 44 3.38 -2.97 -12.10
N PHE A 45 2.20 -2.41 -12.37
CA PHE A 45 1.12 -3.08 -13.09
C PHE A 45 0.52 -2.23 -14.21
N PHE A 46 1.31 -1.31 -14.78
CA PHE A 46 0.90 -0.48 -15.91
C PHE A 46 0.75 -1.31 -17.20
N LEU A 47 1.74 -2.17 -17.47
CA LEU A 47 1.71 -3.05 -18.64
C LEU A 47 0.81 -4.25 -18.37
N LYS A 48 -0.23 -4.44 -19.19
CA LYS A 48 -1.20 -5.54 -19.06
C LYS A 48 -0.56 -6.91 -18.84
N PRO A 49 0.45 -7.35 -19.62
CA PRO A 49 1.00 -8.69 -19.40
C PRO A 49 1.87 -8.77 -18.14
N ALA A 50 2.41 -7.65 -17.62
CA ALA A 50 3.08 -7.65 -16.31
C ALA A 50 2.06 -7.86 -15.21
N ARG A 51 0.95 -7.13 -15.28
CA ARG A 51 -0.17 -7.16 -14.33
C ARG A 51 -0.79 -8.56 -14.22
N GLU A 52 -0.94 -9.27 -15.32
CA GLU A 52 -1.51 -10.64 -15.36
C GLU A 52 -0.61 -11.68 -14.68
N MET A 53 0.66 -11.36 -14.46
CA MET A 53 1.59 -12.23 -13.71
C MET A 53 1.65 -11.90 -12.22
N LEU A 54 0.92 -10.89 -11.73
CA LEU A 54 0.90 -10.51 -10.32
C LEU A 54 -0.27 -11.16 -9.60
N ASP A 55 0.04 -11.68 -8.41
CA ASP A 55 -0.90 -12.40 -7.56
C ASP A 55 -1.80 -11.45 -6.75
N LEU A 56 -1.24 -10.32 -6.29
CA LEU A 56 -1.93 -9.28 -5.54
C LEU A 56 -1.42 -7.90 -5.99
N LYS A 57 -2.32 -6.95 -6.20
CA LYS A 57 -2.02 -5.60 -6.72
C LYS A 57 -2.51 -4.57 -5.72
N ILE A 58 -1.58 -3.87 -5.09
CA ILE A 58 -1.87 -2.84 -4.09
C ILE A 58 -1.52 -1.47 -4.67
N PHE A 59 -2.41 -0.50 -4.52
CA PHE A 59 -2.19 0.88 -4.93
C PHE A 59 -2.37 1.83 -3.75
N MET A 60 -1.40 2.73 -3.56
CA MET A 60 -1.48 3.80 -2.57
C MET A 60 -2.04 5.07 -3.24
N ARG A 61 -3.21 5.53 -2.82
CA ARG A 61 -3.88 6.74 -3.31
C ARG A 61 -4.29 7.68 -2.16
N PRO A 62 -3.33 8.27 -1.42
CA PRO A 62 -3.67 9.37 -0.51
C PRO A 62 -4.36 10.50 -1.26
N ASP A 63 -5.12 11.32 -0.53
CA ASP A 63 -5.63 12.59 -1.03
C ASP A 63 -4.49 13.44 -1.64
N ASP A 64 -4.78 14.16 -2.73
CA ASP A 64 -3.76 14.90 -3.48
C ASP A 64 -3.13 16.03 -2.63
N ASN A 65 -3.91 16.68 -1.75
CA ASN A 65 -3.37 17.71 -0.85
C ASN A 65 -2.52 17.09 0.26
N LEU A 66 -2.93 15.94 0.79
CA LEU A 66 -2.14 15.20 1.79
C LEU A 66 -0.81 14.72 1.21
N LEU A 67 -0.83 14.16 0.00
CA LEU A 67 0.36 13.74 -0.73
C LEU A 67 1.29 14.93 -1.01
N LEU A 68 0.74 16.07 -1.43
CA LEU A 68 1.51 17.29 -1.66
C LEU A 68 2.11 17.82 -0.36
N HIS A 69 1.34 17.85 0.73
CA HIS A 69 1.78 18.29 2.05
C HIS A 69 2.99 17.47 2.53
N TRP A 70 2.89 16.13 2.55
CA TRP A 70 4.00 15.25 2.93
C TRP A 70 5.21 15.40 2.01
N LYS A 71 4.98 15.59 0.70
CA LYS A 71 6.06 15.79 -0.26
C LYS A 71 6.80 17.10 -0.01
N ILE A 72 6.09 18.20 0.30
CA ILE A 72 6.69 19.49 0.64
C ILE A 72 7.55 19.34 1.90
N GLN A 73 6.99 18.82 3.00
CA GLN A 73 7.72 18.66 4.26
C GLN A 73 8.99 17.81 4.06
N ARG A 74 8.86 16.66 3.39
CA ARG A 74 9.99 15.76 3.13
C ARG A 74 11.06 16.42 2.27
N ASP A 75 10.68 17.08 1.17
CA ASP A 75 11.65 17.63 0.21
C ASP A 75 12.32 18.91 0.75
N ILE A 76 11.65 19.69 1.60
CA ILE A 76 12.29 20.77 2.36
C ILE A 76 13.34 20.19 3.31
N VAL A 77 12.94 19.26 4.19
CA VAL A 77 13.80 18.75 5.26
C VAL A 77 14.96 17.90 4.70
N LYS A 78 14.70 17.03 3.74
CA LYS A 78 15.70 16.07 3.23
C LYS A 78 16.48 16.57 2.01
N ARG A 79 15.96 17.53 1.24
CA ARG A 79 16.56 17.97 -0.04
C ARG A 79 16.83 19.46 -0.12
N GLY A 80 16.40 20.26 0.86
CA GLY A 80 16.62 21.70 0.90
C GLY A 80 15.89 22.48 -0.19
N TYR A 81 14.83 21.92 -0.77
CA TYR A 81 14.01 22.62 -1.77
C TYR A 81 13.09 23.64 -1.10
N SER A 82 12.74 24.71 -1.82
CA SER A 82 11.65 25.60 -1.41
C SER A 82 10.29 24.96 -1.67
N LYS A 83 9.26 25.42 -0.95
CA LYS A 83 7.86 25.00 -1.14
C LYS A 83 7.41 25.17 -2.59
N GLU A 84 7.76 26.29 -3.21
CA GLU A 84 7.42 26.64 -4.59
C GLU A 84 8.10 25.71 -5.60
N GLN A 85 9.37 25.35 -5.35
CA GLN A 85 10.09 24.39 -6.20
C GLN A 85 9.44 23.02 -6.17
N VAL A 86 8.98 22.57 -5.00
CA VAL A 86 8.28 21.29 -4.87
C VAL A 86 6.94 21.33 -5.60
N ILE A 87 6.14 22.37 -5.40
CA ILE A 87 4.84 22.55 -6.07
C ILE A 87 5.02 22.58 -7.59
N ALA A 88 5.97 23.35 -8.11
CA ALA A 88 6.27 23.42 -9.53
C ALA A 88 6.69 22.04 -10.09
N SER A 89 7.52 21.29 -9.35
CA SER A 89 7.92 19.94 -9.75
C SER A 89 6.76 18.94 -9.77
N VAL A 90 5.75 19.10 -8.90
CA VAL A 90 4.55 18.26 -8.90
C VAL A 90 3.68 18.62 -10.10
N ALA A 91 3.40 19.90 -10.30
CA ALA A 91 2.61 20.39 -11.42
C ALA A 91 3.19 19.94 -12.78
N ALA A 92 4.51 20.02 -12.95
CA ALA A 92 5.19 19.58 -14.17
C ALA A 92 5.02 18.09 -14.49
N ARG A 93 4.69 17.25 -13.50
CA ARG A 93 4.52 15.79 -13.65
C ARG A 93 3.08 15.34 -13.54
N GLN A 94 2.13 16.26 -13.38
CA GLN A 94 0.72 15.90 -13.16
C GLN A 94 0.16 15.09 -14.33
N ALA A 95 0.40 15.53 -15.56
CA ALA A 95 -0.09 14.83 -16.75
C ALA A 95 0.45 13.39 -16.84
N ASP A 96 1.74 13.20 -16.56
CA ASP A 96 2.36 11.86 -16.55
C ASP A 96 1.78 10.99 -15.42
N ALA A 97 1.58 11.57 -14.23
CA ALA A 97 0.99 10.87 -13.11
C ALA A 97 -0.44 10.41 -13.42
N GLU A 98 -1.27 11.28 -14.01
CA GLU A 98 -2.64 10.93 -14.41
C GLU A 98 -2.66 9.83 -15.47
N ASN A 99 -1.79 9.92 -16.49
CA ASN A 99 -1.82 9.00 -17.64
C ASN A 99 -1.17 7.64 -17.36
N TYR A 100 -0.15 7.59 -16.49
CA TYR A 100 0.70 6.41 -16.36
C TYR A 100 0.72 5.82 -14.94
N VAL A 101 0.45 6.63 -13.90
CA VAL A 101 0.50 6.16 -12.51
C VAL A 101 -0.90 5.92 -11.96
N LYS A 102 -1.75 6.95 -11.89
CA LYS A 102 -3.07 6.90 -11.26
C LYS A 102 -4.03 5.93 -11.97
N VAL A 103 -3.93 5.75 -13.29
CA VAL A 103 -4.73 4.75 -14.03
C VAL A 103 -4.56 3.32 -13.53
N GLN A 104 -3.43 2.99 -12.90
CA GLN A 104 -3.18 1.64 -12.40
C GLN A 104 -4.17 1.26 -11.28
N ALA A 105 -4.64 2.22 -10.49
CA ALA A 105 -5.63 2.01 -9.42
C ALA A 105 -6.90 1.29 -9.91
N ASN A 106 -7.32 1.52 -11.16
CA ASN A 106 -8.49 0.87 -11.77
C ASN A 106 -8.36 -0.66 -11.88
N THR A 107 -7.13 -1.16 -11.78
CA THR A 107 -6.83 -2.60 -11.86
C THR A 107 -6.07 -3.12 -10.65
N ALA A 108 -6.06 -2.35 -9.56
CA ALA A 108 -5.61 -2.82 -8.27
C ALA A 108 -6.65 -3.78 -7.66
N ASP A 109 -6.20 -4.63 -6.76
CA ASP A 109 -7.08 -5.44 -5.91
C ASP A 109 -7.36 -4.74 -4.57
N ILE A 110 -6.43 -3.88 -4.15
CA ILE A 110 -6.50 -3.10 -2.91
C ILE A 110 -6.06 -1.66 -3.22
N VAL A 111 -6.86 -0.69 -2.78
CA VAL A 111 -6.53 0.74 -2.85
C VAL A 111 -6.61 1.34 -1.44
N PHE A 112 -5.46 1.73 -0.90
CA PHE A 112 -5.37 2.45 0.37
C PHE A 112 -5.41 3.95 0.11
N SER A 113 -6.34 4.66 0.75
CA SER A 113 -6.53 6.11 0.58
C SER A 113 -6.57 6.79 1.93
N PHE A 114 -5.49 7.50 2.28
CA PHE A 114 -5.49 8.41 3.41
C PHE A 114 -6.23 9.69 3.04
N LEU A 115 -7.21 10.08 3.85
CA LEU A 115 -8.06 11.24 3.63
C LEU A 115 -7.89 12.22 4.80
N PRO A 116 -7.68 13.52 4.56
CA PRO A 116 -7.64 14.49 5.64
C PRO A 116 -9.04 14.65 6.24
N LEU A 117 -9.14 14.65 7.58
CA LEU A 117 -10.41 14.89 8.27
C LEU A 117 -10.86 16.36 8.16
N VAL A 118 -9.89 17.27 7.99
CA VAL A 118 -10.12 18.70 7.84
C VAL A 118 -9.36 19.26 6.63
N PRO A 119 -9.92 20.25 5.92
CA PRO A 119 -9.19 20.94 4.85
C PRO A 119 -7.90 21.59 5.36
N PHE A 120 -6.83 21.53 4.58
CA PHE A 120 -5.52 22.10 4.95
C PHE A 120 -5.55 23.63 5.13
N GLY A 121 -6.31 24.35 4.30
CA GLY A 121 -6.25 25.82 4.25
C GLY A 121 -4.81 26.32 4.08
N ASP A 122 -4.42 27.28 4.90
CA ASP A 122 -3.08 27.87 4.89
C ASP A 122 -1.99 26.93 5.42
N ASN A 123 -2.36 25.81 6.08
CA ASN A 123 -1.41 24.86 6.66
C ASN A 123 -0.75 23.91 5.64
N LEU A 124 -1.14 23.99 4.36
CA LEU A 124 -0.58 23.14 3.31
C LEU A 124 0.94 23.34 3.20
N GLY A 125 1.72 22.28 3.40
CA GLY A 125 3.18 22.32 3.37
C GLY A 125 3.88 22.91 4.60
N GLU A 126 3.15 23.30 5.65
CA GLU A 126 3.77 23.81 6.89
C GLU A 126 4.47 22.69 7.66
N LEU A 127 5.72 22.90 8.08
CA LEU A 127 6.57 21.85 8.67
C LEU A 127 6.08 21.35 10.04
N ASN A 128 5.40 22.20 10.79
CA ASN A 128 4.92 21.88 12.15
C ASN A 128 3.44 21.47 12.16
N TYR A 129 2.82 21.36 10.99
CA TYR A 129 1.44 20.91 10.88
C TYR A 129 1.40 19.42 10.58
N THR A 130 0.64 18.67 11.37
CA THR A 130 0.34 17.27 11.11
C THR A 130 -1.17 17.14 10.96
N PRO A 131 -1.70 16.83 9.78
CA PRO A 131 -3.13 16.68 9.58
C PRO A 131 -3.63 15.41 10.28
N GLU A 132 -4.80 15.51 10.90
CA GLU A 132 -5.57 14.32 11.26
C GLU A 132 -6.12 13.68 9.99
N VAL A 133 -5.97 12.36 9.89
CA VAL A 133 -6.31 11.59 8.70
C VAL A 133 -7.16 10.38 9.07
N SER A 134 -8.04 10.00 8.17
CA SER A 134 -8.71 8.68 8.15
C SER A 134 -8.11 7.80 7.07
N LEU A 135 -8.37 6.50 7.14
CA LEU A 135 -8.00 5.54 6.12
C LEU A 135 -9.26 4.94 5.49
N ARG A 136 -9.39 5.09 4.18
CA ARG A 136 -10.31 4.31 3.36
C ARG A 136 -9.54 3.21 2.64
N VAL A 137 -10.02 1.98 2.74
CA VAL A 137 -9.49 0.84 2.01
C VAL A 137 -10.58 0.31 1.08
N MET A 138 -10.33 0.36 -0.22
CA MET A 138 -11.17 -0.32 -1.20
C MET A 138 -10.53 -1.65 -1.57
N LEU A 139 -11.25 -2.75 -1.45
CA LEU A 139 -10.75 -4.08 -1.81
C LEU A 139 -11.70 -4.75 -2.81
N ALA A 140 -11.16 -5.64 -3.65
CA ALA A 140 -12.00 -6.52 -4.43
C ALA A 140 -12.91 -7.34 -3.51
N ASN A 141 -14.19 -7.50 -3.84
CA ASN A 141 -15.17 -8.25 -3.04
C ASN A 141 -14.92 -9.77 -2.98
N ARG A 142 -13.85 -10.26 -3.62
CA ARG A 142 -13.39 -11.66 -3.52
C ARG A 142 -12.68 -11.98 -2.20
N PHE A 143 -12.21 -10.97 -1.46
CA PHE A 143 -11.57 -11.17 -0.16
C PHE A 143 -12.63 -11.19 0.93
N TYR A 144 -12.65 -12.23 1.76
CA TYR A 144 -13.61 -12.34 2.86
C TYR A 144 -13.00 -11.79 4.15
N LEU A 145 -13.34 -10.55 4.53
CA LEU A 145 -12.69 -9.83 5.64
C LEU A 145 -13.51 -9.82 6.93
N ASP A 146 -14.78 -10.25 6.88
CA ASP A 146 -15.73 -10.14 7.99
C ASP A 146 -15.17 -10.68 9.32
N PRO A 147 -14.53 -11.87 9.41
CA PRO A 147 -14.03 -12.38 10.69
C PRO A 147 -13.01 -11.46 11.38
N MET A 148 -12.17 -10.78 10.59
CA MET A 148 -11.19 -9.84 11.11
C MET A 148 -11.83 -8.50 11.46
N LEU A 149 -12.79 -8.04 10.65
CA LEU A 149 -13.48 -6.77 10.88
C LEU A 149 -14.43 -6.84 12.08
N ASP A 150 -15.06 -8.00 12.32
CA ASP A 150 -15.88 -8.25 13.49
C ASP A 150 -15.04 -8.13 14.76
N ASP A 151 -13.87 -8.77 14.81
CA ASP A 151 -12.95 -8.63 15.94
C ASP A 151 -12.46 -7.19 16.16
N ILE A 152 -12.15 -6.46 15.08
CA ILE A 152 -11.78 -5.05 15.19
C ILE A 152 -12.96 -4.22 15.74
N SER A 153 -14.18 -4.51 15.28
CA SER A 153 -15.39 -3.79 15.69
C SER A 153 -15.79 -4.11 17.14
N GLU A 154 -15.48 -5.31 17.65
CA GLU A 154 -15.65 -5.67 19.05
C GLU A 154 -14.70 -4.89 19.97
N LEU A 155 -13.45 -4.69 19.54
CA LEU A 155 -12.48 -3.85 20.26
C LEU A 155 -12.84 -2.36 20.18
N TYR A 156 -13.38 -1.94 19.02
CA TYR A 156 -13.70 -0.54 18.71
C TYR A 156 -15.08 -0.38 18.05
N PRO A 157 -16.15 -0.37 18.87
CA PRO A 157 -17.49 -0.08 18.36
C PRO A 157 -17.50 1.27 17.62
N ASP A 158 -18.17 1.32 16.48
CA ASP A 158 -18.37 2.51 15.63
C ASP A 158 -17.11 3.10 14.94
N THR A 159 -15.94 2.49 15.09
CA THR A 159 -14.66 3.00 14.51
C THR A 159 -14.42 2.51 13.07
N VAL A 160 -15.05 1.39 12.70
CA VAL A 160 -14.93 0.78 11.37
C VAL A 160 -16.28 0.74 10.68
N LYS A 161 -16.32 1.23 9.45
CA LYS A 161 -17.48 1.08 8.55
C LYS A 161 -17.11 0.14 7.43
N HIS A 162 -17.89 -0.92 7.24
CA HIS A 162 -17.74 -1.86 6.13
C HIS A 162 -19.01 -1.88 5.27
N TYR A 163 -18.86 -1.69 3.96
CA TYR A 163 -19.96 -1.79 3.01
C TYR A 163 -19.48 -2.19 1.61
N TYR A 164 -20.37 -2.77 0.82
CA TYR A 164 -20.11 -3.09 -0.59
C TYR A 164 -20.43 -1.90 -1.49
N SER A 165 -19.63 -1.71 -2.55
CA SER A 165 -19.76 -0.61 -3.49
C SER A 165 -19.61 -1.08 -4.94
N GLY A 166 -20.65 -0.90 -5.75
CA GLY A 166 -20.70 -1.43 -7.12
C GLY A 166 -20.58 -2.96 -7.16
N ASP A 167 -20.18 -3.50 -8.30
CA ASP A 167 -20.26 -4.94 -8.55
C ASP A 167 -19.04 -5.73 -8.02
N ASN A 168 -17.90 -5.06 -7.79
CA ASN A 168 -16.61 -5.73 -7.55
C ASN A 168 -15.86 -5.22 -6.31
N TRP A 169 -16.39 -4.25 -5.57
CA TRP A 169 -15.67 -3.63 -4.47
C TRP A 169 -16.39 -3.77 -3.13
N GLN A 170 -15.59 -3.93 -2.08
CA GLN A 170 -15.94 -3.65 -0.71
C GLN A 170 -15.10 -2.46 -0.21
N VAL A 171 -15.63 -1.71 0.74
CA VAL A 171 -15.02 -0.49 1.26
C VAL A 171 -15.01 -0.57 2.77
N ILE A 172 -13.83 -0.34 3.35
CA ILE A 172 -13.61 -0.26 4.78
C ILE A 172 -13.11 1.15 5.09
N GLU A 173 -13.77 1.83 6.02
CA GLU A 173 -13.37 3.16 6.47
C GLU A 173 -13.02 3.10 7.96
N PHE A 174 -11.80 3.54 8.27
CA PHE A 174 -11.26 3.70 9.62
C PHE A 174 -11.09 5.19 9.89
N ASP A 175 -11.70 5.69 10.96
CA ASP A 175 -11.54 7.09 11.37
C ASP A 175 -10.34 7.31 12.31
N HIS A 176 -9.88 6.25 12.99
CA HIS A 176 -8.73 6.25 13.87
C HIS A 176 -7.85 5.02 13.65
N PRO A 177 -6.53 5.12 13.93
CA PRO A 177 -5.67 3.95 13.90
C PRO A 177 -5.87 3.07 15.14
N ILE A 178 -5.45 1.80 15.04
CA ILE A 178 -5.42 0.84 16.14
C ILE A 178 -4.01 0.74 16.76
N THR A 179 -3.92 0.29 18.00
CA THR A 179 -2.65 0.18 18.75
C THR A 179 -1.82 -1.03 18.32
N LEU A 180 -0.54 -1.06 18.71
CA LEU A 180 0.34 -2.19 18.41
C LEU A 180 -0.19 -3.50 19.04
N ASP A 181 -0.53 -3.48 20.32
CA ASP A 181 -1.00 -4.66 21.05
C ASP A 181 -2.23 -5.30 20.38
N GLU A 182 -3.13 -4.47 19.85
CA GLU A 182 -4.32 -4.94 19.13
C GLU A 182 -3.98 -5.51 17.76
N ILE A 183 -3.06 -4.88 17.03
CA ILE A 183 -2.56 -5.39 15.75
C ILE A 183 -1.90 -6.75 15.94
N GLU A 184 -1.12 -6.92 17.00
CA GLU A 184 -0.50 -8.20 17.36
C GLU A 184 -1.57 -9.24 17.69
N GLN A 185 -2.55 -8.91 18.53
CA GLN A 185 -3.64 -9.81 18.91
C GLN A 185 -4.45 -10.30 17.69
N ILE A 186 -4.84 -9.38 16.80
CA ILE A 186 -5.61 -9.71 15.59
C ILE A 186 -4.72 -10.49 14.61
N GLY A 187 -3.45 -10.08 14.47
CA GLY A 187 -2.47 -10.73 13.62
C GLY A 187 -2.20 -12.18 14.02
N GLU A 188 -2.06 -12.46 15.31
CA GLU A 188 -1.91 -13.83 15.84
C GLU A 188 -3.12 -14.71 15.53
N LYS A 189 -4.33 -14.16 15.68
CA LYS A 189 -5.57 -14.91 15.45
C LYS A 189 -5.80 -15.22 13.97
N HIS A 190 -5.58 -14.25 13.09
CA HIS A 190 -6.02 -14.35 11.69
C HIS A 190 -4.92 -14.55 10.66
N VAL A 191 -3.67 -14.28 11.02
CA VAL A 191 -2.54 -14.23 10.08
C VAL A 191 -1.40 -15.17 10.52
N SER A 192 -1.74 -16.24 11.24
CA SER A 192 -0.78 -17.25 11.71
C SER A 192 -0.09 -18.01 10.55
N GLY A 193 -0.67 -18.02 9.36
CA GLY A 193 -0.09 -18.60 8.14
C GLY A 193 1.21 -17.94 7.66
N LEU A 194 1.62 -16.79 8.21
CA LEU A 194 2.90 -16.14 7.87
C LEU A 194 4.12 -17.06 8.10
N GLN A 195 3.98 -18.03 9.00
CA GLN A 195 5.01 -19.03 9.29
C GLN A 195 5.35 -19.88 8.06
N ASP A 196 4.39 -20.12 7.16
CA ASP A 196 4.61 -20.86 5.91
C ASP A 196 5.52 -20.11 4.94
N PHE A 197 5.62 -18.79 5.09
CA PHE A 197 6.56 -17.93 4.37
C PHE A 197 7.90 -17.72 5.11
N GLY A 198 8.10 -18.40 6.24
CA GLY A 198 9.28 -18.28 7.10
C GLY A 198 9.26 -17.03 8.00
N LEU A 199 8.10 -16.41 8.18
CA LEU A 199 7.90 -15.25 9.07
C LEU A 199 7.32 -15.72 10.41
N TYR A 200 8.21 -16.06 11.34
CA TYR A 200 7.82 -16.58 12.68
C TYR A 200 7.60 -15.48 13.73
N ALA A 201 8.23 -14.32 13.55
CA ALA A 201 8.11 -13.17 14.43
C ALA A 201 7.89 -11.93 13.56
N PRO A 202 6.67 -11.73 13.01
CA PRO A 202 6.36 -10.55 12.21
C PRO A 202 6.59 -9.28 13.04
N ALA A 203 7.33 -8.33 12.48
CA ALA A 203 7.55 -7.02 13.09
C ALA A 203 6.33 -6.12 12.81
N TRP A 204 5.29 -6.28 13.63
CA TRP A 204 4.10 -5.44 13.57
C TRP A 204 4.43 -4.01 14.00
N CYS A 205 3.79 -3.05 13.34
CA CYS A 205 3.81 -1.64 13.73
C CYS A 205 2.49 -1.28 14.43
N GLY A 206 2.50 -0.26 15.28
CA GLY A 206 1.26 0.38 15.72
C GLY A 206 0.71 1.32 14.63
N GLY A 207 -0.50 1.82 14.81
CA GLY A 207 -0.98 2.93 14.01
C GLY A 207 -1.52 2.51 12.64
N TRP A 208 -1.47 3.44 11.69
CA TRP A 208 -1.86 3.19 10.31
C TRP A 208 -0.98 2.15 9.59
N GLU A 209 0.31 2.13 9.91
CA GLU A 209 1.27 1.22 9.26
C GLU A 209 0.93 -0.23 9.55
N GLY A 210 0.66 -0.58 10.80
CA GLY A 210 0.31 -1.95 11.13
C GLY A 210 -1.10 -2.34 10.71
N LEU A 211 -2.04 -1.39 10.59
CA LEU A 211 -3.33 -1.67 9.94
C LEU A 211 -3.15 -2.05 8.46
N LEU A 212 -2.28 -1.35 7.73
CA LEU A 212 -1.88 -1.72 6.37
C LEU A 212 -1.22 -3.10 6.34
N GLN A 213 -0.29 -3.38 7.25
CA GLN A 213 0.34 -4.70 7.37
C GLN A 213 -0.71 -5.79 7.58
N LEU A 214 -1.66 -5.58 8.49
CA LEU A 214 -2.67 -6.55 8.88
C LEU A 214 -3.59 -6.88 7.70
N ILE A 215 -4.13 -5.86 7.03
CA ILE A 215 -5.01 -6.04 5.87
C ILE A 215 -4.26 -6.76 4.74
N VAL A 216 -3.04 -6.35 4.41
CA VAL A 216 -2.26 -6.99 3.34
C VAL A 216 -1.96 -8.44 3.71
N ALA A 217 -1.50 -8.69 4.94
CA ALA A 217 -1.16 -10.04 5.36
C ALA A 217 -2.39 -10.95 5.40
N TYR A 218 -3.52 -10.47 5.91
CA TYR A 218 -4.79 -11.19 5.91
C TYR A 218 -5.23 -11.57 4.49
N THR A 219 -5.19 -10.62 3.55
CA THR A 219 -5.61 -10.85 2.15
C THR A 219 -4.73 -11.84 1.37
N ILE A 220 -3.47 -12.05 1.79
CA ILE A 220 -2.62 -13.09 1.20
C ILE A 220 -3.20 -14.50 1.45
N PHE A 221 -3.85 -14.72 2.59
CA PHE A 221 -4.41 -16.02 2.97
C PHE A 221 -5.90 -16.19 2.64
N HIS A 222 -6.65 -15.09 2.52
CA HIS A 222 -8.11 -15.13 2.41
C HIS A 222 -8.63 -14.67 1.03
N ASP A 223 -7.91 -15.05 -0.04
CA ASP A 223 -8.40 -14.91 -1.41
C ASP A 223 -9.25 -16.14 -1.79
N SER A 224 -10.57 -15.96 -1.91
CA SER A 224 -11.53 -17.03 -2.28
C SER A 224 -11.23 -17.68 -3.64
N THR A 225 -10.51 -17.01 -4.53
CA THR A 225 -10.10 -17.58 -5.82
C THR A 225 -8.95 -18.59 -5.70
N ARG A 226 -8.24 -18.58 -4.57
CA ARG A 226 -7.13 -19.50 -4.26
C ARG A 226 -7.55 -20.62 -3.32
N PHE A 227 -8.54 -20.37 -2.47
CA PHE A 227 -9.02 -21.31 -1.46
C PHE A 227 -10.56 -21.37 -1.49
N PRO A 228 -11.14 -22.18 -2.40
CA PRO A 228 -12.58 -22.26 -2.62
C PRO A 228 -13.36 -23.03 -1.53
N GLU A 229 -12.76 -23.28 -0.36
CA GLU A 229 -13.40 -24.04 0.74
C GLU A 229 -14.23 -23.14 1.69
N PHE A 230 -14.63 -21.95 1.23
CA PHE A 230 -15.66 -21.12 1.85
C PHE A 230 -16.69 -20.68 0.81
#